data_AF-A0A7S8J084-F1
#
_entry.id   AF-A0A7S8J084-F1
#
_cell.length_a   1.000
_cell.length_b   1.000
_cell.length_c   1.000
_cell.angle_alpha   90.00
_cell.angle_beta   90.00
_cell.angle_gamma   90.00
#
_symmetry.space_group_name_H-M   'P 1'
#
loop_
_entity.id
_entity.type
_entity.pdbx_description
1 polymer ?
#
loop_
_entity_poly.entity_id
_entity_poly.type
_entity_poly.pdbx_seq_one_letter_code
_entity_poly.pdbx_strand_id
1 'polypeptide(L)'
;MIIGLLLLGVGCAQSPYERGGYPSGLSRYDVERDYMECEYKARLANEHHFYSQTSPFPFSPSPQSPADHARALHGLSTINAMRDTCLLAKGYRLN
;
A
#
# COMPACT_ATOMS: atom_id res chain seq x y z
N MET A 1 -43.98 -10.91 7.14
CA MET A 1 -43.21 -10.19 6.10
C MET A 1 -41.74 -10.45 6.35
N ILE A 2 -41.12 -11.08 5.36
CA ILE A 2 -39.69 -11.41 5.28
C ILE A 2 -38.93 -10.10 5.05
N ILE A 3 -37.72 -9.98 5.63
CA ILE A 3 -36.47 -9.34 5.13
C ILE A 3 -35.57 -9.34 6.38
N GLY A 4 -34.60 -10.23 6.59
CA GLY A 4 -33.68 -10.78 5.60
C GLY A 4 -32.51 -9.82 5.37
N LEU A 5 -31.81 -9.36 6.42
CA LEU A 5 -30.54 -8.63 6.25
C LEU A 5 -29.38 -9.60 6.52
N LEU A 6 -28.95 -10.24 5.44
CA LEU A 6 -27.75 -11.05 5.35
C LEU A 6 -26.53 -10.19 5.69
N LEU A 7 -25.93 -10.43 6.87
CA LEU A 7 -24.58 -9.99 7.22
C LEU A 7 -23.53 -10.87 6.51
N LEU A 8 -23.63 -11.02 5.18
CA LEU A 8 -22.60 -11.65 4.36
C LEU A 8 -21.61 -10.60 3.88
N GLY A 9 -20.89 -10.03 4.84
CA GLY A 9 -19.81 -9.08 4.62
C GLY A 9 -18.46 -9.64 5.04
N VAL A 10 -18.24 -10.96 4.95
CA VAL A 10 -16.87 -11.50 4.93
C VAL A 10 -16.27 -11.15 3.57
N GLY A 11 -15.82 -9.90 3.45
CA GLY A 11 -14.87 -9.54 2.41
C GLY A 11 -13.64 -10.39 2.65
N CYS A 12 -13.42 -11.42 1.82
CA CYS A 12 -12.10 -11.99 1.65
C CYS A 12 -11.19 -10.80 1.40
N ALA A 13 -10.29 -10.48 2.33
CA ALA A 13 -9.28 -9.46 2.11
C ALA A 13 -8.56 -9.89 0.84
N GLN A 14 -8.84 -9.22 -0.28
CA GLN A 14 -8.16 -9.50 -1.54
C GLN A 14 -6.69 -9.34 -1.20
N SER A 15 -5.99 -10.45 -1.33
CA SER A 15 -4.55 -10.49 -1.12
C SER A 15 -3.96 -9.32 -1.89
N PRO A 16 -3.22 -8.40 -1.25
CA PRO A 16 -2.62 -7.28 -1.97
C PRO A 16 -1.69 -7.77 -3.10
N TYR A 17 -1.25 -9.04 -3.00
CA TYR A 17 -0.44 -9.77 -3.96
C TYR A 17 -1.23 -10.26 -5.20
N GLU A 18 -2.56 -10.25 -5.19
CA GLU A 18 -3.43 -10.66 -6.31
C GLU A 18 -3.92 -9.48 -7.16
N ARG A 19 -3.37 -8.28 -6.94
CA ARG A 19 -3.71 -7.08 -7.71
C ARG A 19 -3.03 -7.13 -9.08
N GLY A 20 -3.63 -7.86 -10.02
CA GLY A 20 -3.17 -8.00 -11.40
C GLY A 20 -2.41 -9.31 -11.66
N GLY A 21 -1.57 -9.31 -12.69
CA GLY A 21 -0.83 -10.51 -13.14
C GLY A 21 0.63 -10.49 -12.71
N TYR A 22 1.21 -11.64 -12.38
CA TYR A 22 2.63 -11.79 -12.08
C TYR A 22 3.36 -12.57 -13.19
N PRO A 23 4.70 -12.42 -13.32
CA PRO A 23 5.49 -13.14 -14.31
C PRO A 23 5.30 -14.66 -14.26
N SER A 24 5.29 -15.31 -15.43
CA SER A 24 5.19 -16.76 -15.53
C SER A 24 6.40 -17.44 -14.90
N GLY A 25 6.18 -18.52 -14.15
CA GLY A 25 7.25 -19.32 -13.53
C GLY A 25 7.64 -18.90 -12.12
N LEU A 26 7.03 -17.85 -11.56
CA LEU A 26 7.19 -17.51 -10.15
C LEU A 26 6.29 -18.38 -9.28
N SER A 27 6.84 -18.85 -8.16
CA SER A 27 6.04 -19.46 -7.11
C SER A 27 5.30 -18.38 -6.32
N ARG A 28 4.27 -18.79 -5.55
CA ARG A 28 3.57 -17.87 -4.63
C ARG A 28 4.53 -17.21 -3.63
N TYR A 29 5.54 -17.95 -3.17
CA TYR A 29 6.56 -17.42 -2.26
C TYR A 29 7.39 -16.32 -2.93
N ASP A 30 7.77 -16.48 -4.20
CA ASP A 30 8.54 -15.48 -4.92
C ASP A 30 7.73 -14.19 -5.11
N VAL A 31 6.44 -14.33 -5.41
CA VAL A 31 5.51 -13.19 -5.54
C VAL A 31 5.39 -12.40 -4.23
N GLU A 32 5.22 -13.11 -3.11
CA GLU A 32 5.16 -12.49 -1.80
C GLU A 32 6.50 -11.81 -1.44
N ARG A 33 7.62 -12.47 -1.71
CA ARG A 33 8.96 -11.90 -1.46
C ARG A 33 9.18 -10.62 -2.26
N ASP A 34 8.87 -10.62 -3.55
CA ASP A 34 9.04 -9.46 -4.42
C ASP A 34 8.17 -8.29 -3.98
N TYR A 35 6.92 -8.55 -3.61
CA TYR A 35 6.04 -7.52 -3.09
C TYR A 35 6.57 -6.93 -1.79
N MET A 36 6.96 -7.77 -0.84
CA MET A 36 7.52 -7.32 0.44
C MET A 36 8.80 -6.52 0.24
N GLU A 37 9.66 -6.92 -0.70
CA GLU A 37 10.86 -6.17 -1.08
C GLU A 37 10.51 -4.79 -1.64
N CYS A 38 9.58 -4.71 -2.58
CA CYS A 38 9.15 -3.45 -3.19
C CYS A 38 8.46 -2.52 -2.18
N GLU A 39 7.59 -3.06 -1.32
CA GLU A 39 6.92 -2.32 -0.24
C GLU A 39 7.95 -1.77 0.76
N TYR A 40 8.92 -2.58 1.17
CA TYR A 40 9.98 -2.16 2.09
C TYR A 40 10.79 -1.00 1.52
N LYS A 41 11.24 -1.12 0.26
CA LYS A 41 12.01 -0.06 -0.42
C LYS A 41 11.19 1.22 -0.59
N ALA A 42 9.92 1.09 -0.97
CA ALA A 42 9.02 2.23 -1.12
C ALA A 42 8.83 2.99 0.21
N ARG A 43 8.71 2.27 1.34
CA ARG A 43 8.65 2.88 2.68
C ARG A 43 9.95 3.58 3.04
N LEU A 44 11.09 2.91 2.88
CA LEU A 44 12.40 3.46 3.19
C LEU A 44 12.67 4.76 2.43
N ALA A 45 12.30 4.82 1.14
CA ALA A 45 12.47 6.01 0.32
C ALA A 45 11.63 7.22 0.79
N ASN A 46 10.53 6.97 1.54
CA ASN A 46 9.58 7.99 1.95
C ASN A 46 9.62 8.32 3.45
N GLU A 47 10.44 7.60 4.23
CA GLU A 47 10.52 7.73 5.69
C GLU A 47 10.82 9.18 6.10
N HIS A 48 11.86 9.78 5.51
CA HIS A 48 12.29 11.14 5.85
C HIS A 48 11.38 12.26 5.35
N HIS A 49 10.49 11.98 4.40
CA HIS A 49 9.65 13.01 3.79
C HIS A 49 8.27 13.11 4.46
N PHE A 50 7.65 11.97 4.76
CA PHE A 50 6.30 11.96 5.33
C PHE A 50 6.25 11.47 6.77
N TYR A 51 7.20 10.63 7.21
CA TYR A 51 7.10 9.93 8.49
C TYR A 51 8.06 10.44 9.57
N SER A 52 9.09 11.19 9.21
CA SER A 52 10.05 11.78 10.15
C SER A 52 9.55 13.09 10.78
N GLN A 53 10.22 13.51 11.86
CA GLN A 53 10.01 14.82 12.48
C GLN A 53 10.49 16.00 11.62
N THR A 54 11.22 15.74 10.53
CA THR A 54 11.69 16.74 9.56
C THR A 54 10.72 16.92 8.39
N SER A 55 9.54 16.30 8.44
CA SER A 55 8.48 16.51 7.46
C SER A 55 8.18 18.00 7.28
N PRO A 56 7.98 18.49 6.05
CA PRO A 56 7.60 19.88 5.81
C PRO A 56 6.18 20.19 6.31
N PHE A 57 5.40 19.18 6.70
CA PHE A 57 4.06 19.32 7.25
C PHE A 57 4.13 19.40 8.78
N PRO A 58 3.49 20.41 9.40
CA PRO A 58 3.57 20.60 10.85
C PRO A 58 2.84 19.48 11.61
N PHE A 59 3.53 18.94 12.61
CA PHE A 59 2.95 18.01 13.58
C PHE A 59 2.12 18.76 14.61
N SER A 60 0.95 18.21 14.96
CA SER A 60 0.13 18.73 16.05
C SER A 60 -0.44 17.57 16.86
N PRO A 61 -0.63 17.72 18.17
CA PRO A 61 -1.26 16.68 19.00
C PRO A 61 -2.75 16.48 18.72
N SER A 62 -3.36 17.26 17.81
CA SER A 62 -4.77 17.09 17.45
C SER A 62 -4.96 15.87 16.53
N PRO A 63 -6.09 15.13 16.63
CA PRO A 63 -6.37 13.90 15.86
C PRO A 63 -6.42 14.01 14.32
N GLN A 64 -6.03 15.15 13.74
CA GLN A 64 -6.09 15.46 12.32
C GLN A 64 -5.01 16.48 11.94
N SER A 65 -3.78 16.27 12.43
CA SER A 65 -2.70 17.20 12.12
C SER A 65 -2.46 17.28 10.60
N PRO A 66 -2.00 18.43 10.06
CA PRO A 66 -1.65 18.54 8.65
C PRO A 66 -0.64 17.47 8.20
N ALA A 67 0.28 17.07 9.08
CA ALA A 67 1.21 15.98 8.82
C ALA A 67 0.52 14.61 8.70
N ASP A 68 -0.49 14.33 9.51
CA ASP A 68 -1.25 13.07 9.42
C ASP A 68 -2.10 13.02 8.15
N HIS A 69 -2.69 14.15 7.76
CA HIS A 69 -3.36 14.28 6.47
C HIS A 69 -2.40 14.09 5.29
N ALA A 70 -1.23 14.73 5.33
CA ALA A 70 -0.24 14.60 4.28
C ALA A 70 0.32 13.17 4.19
N ARG A 71 0.50 12.48 5.31
CA ARG A 71 0.85 11.05 5.33
C ARG A 71 -0.25 10.20 4.70
N ALA A 72 -1.51 10.43 5.08
CA ALA A 72 -2.64 9.65 4.60
C ALA A 72 -2.87 9.85 3.09
N LEU A 73 -2.79 11.09 2.59
CA LEU A 73 -3.01 11.42 1.19
C LEU A 73 -1.76 11.19 0.34
N HIS A 74 -0.66 11.85 0.67
CA HIS A 74 0.54 11.88 -0.17
C HIS A 74 1.51 10.76 0.19
N GLY A 75 1.72 10.47 1.47
CA GLY A 75 2.62 9.41 1.91
C GLY A 75 2.19 8.04 1.40
N LEU A 76 0.95 7.64 1.68
CA LEU A 76 0.41 6.36 1.21
C LEU A 76 0.36 6.28 -0.33
N SER A 77 -0.07 7.34 -1.01
CA SER A 77 -0.10 7.35 -2.48
C SER A 77 1.30 7.24 -3.08
N THR A 78 2.29 7.92 -2.51
CA THR A 78 3.68 7.87 -2.98
C THR A 78 4.29 6.49 -2.74
N ILE A 79 4.09 5.91 -1.55
CA ILE A 79 4.55 4.54 -1.24
C ILE A 79 3.92 3.54 -2.21
N ASN A 80 2.61 3.62 -2.43
CA ASN A 80 1.92 2.74 -3.37
C ASN A 80 2.48 2.90 -4.79
N ALA A 81 2.61 4.14 -5.28
CA ALA A 81 3.15 4.40 -6.62
C ALA A 81 4.59 3.89 -6.78
N MET A 82 5.44 4.03 -5.76
CA MET A 82 6.82 3.52 -5.80
C MET A 82 6.87 1.99 -5.74
N ARG A 83 6.05 1.35 -4.88
CA ARG A 83 5.93 -0.11 -4.86
C ARG A 83 5.48 -0.63 -6.23
N ASP A 84 4.43 -0.02 -6.77
CA ASP A 84 3.84 -0.40 -8.04
C ASP A 84 4.86 -0.24 -9.18
N THR A 85 5.63 0.85 -9.18
CA THR A 85 6.74 1.04 -10.12
C THR A 85 7.81 -0.05 -9.98
N CYS A 86 8.17 -0.44 -8.76
CA CYS A 86 9.12 -1.53 -8.51
C CYS A 86 8.61 -2.88 -9.03
N LEU A 87 7.33 -3.18 -8.81
CA LEU A 87 6.69 -4.39 -9.31
C LEU A 87 6.59 -4.40 -10.84
N LEU A 88 6.21 -3.28 -11.46
CA LEU A 88 6.22 -3.12 -12.92
C LEU A 88 7.62 -3.37 -13.50
N ALA A 89 8.67 -2.86 -12.86
CA ALA A 89 10.05 -3.10 -13.29
C ALA A 89 10.48 -4.57 -13.18
N LYS A 90 9.89 -5.33 -12.26
CA LYS A 90 10.06 -6.79 -12.14
C LYS A 90 9.17 -7.59 -13.12
N GLY A 91 8.35 -6.92 -13.93
CA GLY A 91 7.51 -7.53 -14.96
C GLY A 91 6.09 -7.90 -14.50
N TYR A 92 5.67 -7.44 -13.31
CA TYR A 92 4.28 -7.57 -12.87
C TYR A 92 3.38 -6.65 -13.70
N ARG A 93 2.11 -7.04 -13.86
CA ARG A 93 1.05 -6.24 -14.47
C ARG A 93 0.09 -5.82 -13.38
N LEU A 94 -0.03 -4.53 -13.14
CA LEU A 94 -0.88 -3.97 -12.09
C LEU A 94 -2.21 -3.51 -12.72
N ASN A 95 -3.32 -3.68 -11.98
CA ASN A 95 -4.67 -3.29 -12.39
C ASN A 95 -5.17 -2.10 -11.60
#